data_AF-A0A950BPF2-F1
#
_entry.id   AF-A0A950BPF2-F1
#
_cell.length_a   1.000
_cell.length_b   1.000
_cell.length_c   1.000
_cell.angle_alpha   90.00
_cell.angle_beta   90.00
_cell.angle_gamma   90.00
#
_symmetry.space_group_name_H-M   'P 1'
#
loop_
_entity.id
_entity.type
_entity.pdbx_description
1 polymer ?
#
loop_
_entity_poly.entity_id
_entity_poly.type
_entity_poly.pdbx_seq_one_letter_code
_entity_poly.pdbx_strand_id
1 'polypeptide(L)' 'MTISFELPQDIEQQIRTNGVDLDREERELYLVELYRQDRISHSQLRDALGVSFHEAEKLIKDHGAGHDFPP' A
#
# COMPACT_ATOMS: atom_id res chain seq x y z
N MET A 1 14.60 0.09 -8.82
CA MET A 1 13.87 -0.40 -10.01
C MET A 1 12.55 0.35 -10.06
N THR A 2 12.21 0.97 -11.18
CA THR A 2 11.03 1.83 -11.31
C THR A 2 10.00 1.13 -12.18
N ILE A 3 8.77 1.00 -11.67
CA ILE A 3 7.63 0.48 -12.41
C ILE A 3 6.76 1.70 -12.75
N SER A 4 6.45 1.91 -14.02
CA SER A 4 5.70 3.07 -14.51
C SER A 4 4.47 2.59 -15.30
N PHE A 5 3.33 3.24 -15.09
CA PHE A 5 2.11 3.04 -15.88
C PHE A 5 1.55 4.41 -16.30
N GLU A 6 0.89 4.46 -17.46
CA GLU A 6 0.27 5.69 -17.97
C GLU A 6 -1.18 5.78 -17.50
N LEU A 7 -1.55 6.92 -16.92
CA LEU A 7 -2.92 7.21 -16.48
C LEU A 7 -3.63 8.14 -17.48
N PRO A 8 -4.96 8.02 -17.65
CA PRO A 8 -5.78 9.00 -18.34
C PRO A 8 -5.62 10.42 -17.77
N GLN A 9 -5.67 11.42 -18.65
CA GLN A 9 -5.35 12.82 -18.32
C GLN A 9 -6.32 13.45 -17.30
N ASP A 10 -7.59 13.03 -17.31
CA ASP A 10 -8.62 13.44 -16.35
C ASP A 10 -8.33 12.93 -14.93
N ILE A 11 -7.81 11.71 -14.81
CA ILE A 11 -7.39 11.11 -13.54
C ILE A 11 -6.10 11.79 -13.04
N GLU A 12 -5.13 12.02 -13.93
CA GLU A 12 -3.88 12.74 -13.60
C GLU A 12 -4.15 14.14 -13.01
N GLN A 13 -5.10 14.87 -13.60
CA GLN A 13 -5.46 16.20 -13.11
C GLN A 13 -6.09 16.17 -11.72
N GLN A 14 -6.98 15.21 -11.44
CA GLN A 14 -7.56 15.05 -10.09
C GLN A 14 -6.47 14.75 -9.06
N ILE A 15 -5.57 13.84 -9.41
CA ILE A 15 -4.47 13.39 -8.56
C ILE A 15 -3.54 14.56 -8.21
N ARG A 16 -3.11 15.34 -9.21
CA ARG A 16 -2.25 16.52 -8.99
C ARG A 16 -2.93 17.60 -8.15
N THR A 17 -4.23 17.78 -8.31
CA THR A 17 -4.98 18.83 -7.61
C THR A 17 -5.13 18.53 -6.12
N ASN A 18 -5.16 17.25 -5.74
CA ASN A 18 -5.34 16.83 -4.35
C ASN A 18 -4.04 16.80 -3.53
N GLY A 19 -2.87 17.02 -4.16
CA GLY A 19 -1.59 17.14 -3.45
C GLY A 19 -1.16 15.91 -2.65
N VAL A 20 -1.73 14.74 -2.99
CA VAL A 20 -1.45 13.47 -2.31
C VAL A 20 -0.06 12.99 -2.70
N ASP A 21 0.72 12.54 -1.72
CA ASP A 21 1.99 11.83 -1.95
C ASP A 21 1.68 10.41 -2.42
N LEU A 22 1.25 10.29 -3.68
CA LEU A 22 0.76 9.03 -4.25
C LEU A 22 1.83 7.96 -4.25
N ASP A 23 3.09 8.35 -4.49
CA ASP A 23 4.20 7.39 -4.45
C ASP A 23 4.29 6.69 -3.10
N ARG A 24 3.92 7.38 -2.01
CA ARG A 24 3.90 6.79 -0.69
C ARG A 24 2.61 6.02 -0.41
N GLU A 25 1.45 6.64 -0.66
CA GLU A 25 0.14 6.04 -0.36
C GLU A 25 -0.18 4.84 -1.27
N GLU A 26 0.06 4.94 -2.58
CA GLU A 26 -0.16 3.85 -3.53
C GLU A 26 0.78 2.67 -3.26
N ARG A 27 2.05 2.96 -2.93
CA ARG A 27 3.02 1.93 -2.58
C ARG A 27 2.58 1.19 -1.33
N GLU A 28 2.06 1.90 -0.33
CA GLU A 28 1.52 1.28 0.87
C GLU A 28 0.34 0.37 0.56
N LEU A 29 -0.66 0.89 -0.14
CA LEU A 29 -1.85 0.13 -0.53
C LEU A 29 -1.49 -1.13 -1.33
N TYR A 30 -0.57 -0.99 -2.29
CA TYR A 30 -0.12 -2.09 -3.13
C TYR A 30 0.59 -3.17 -2.33
N LEU A 31 1.49 -2.80 -1.42
CA LEU A 31 2.20 -3.76 -0.57
C LEU A 31 1.25 -4.46 0.40
N VAL A 32 0.26 -3.75 0.96
CA VAL A 32 -0.76 -4.37 1.82
C VAL A 32 -1.63 -5.35 1.03
N GLU A 33 -2.00 -5.04 -0.21
CA GLU A 33 -2.75 -5.97 -1.06
C GLU A 33 -1.92 -7.21 -1.41
N LEU A 34 -0.63 -7.07 -1.68
CA LEU A 34 0.27 -8.22 -1.88
C LEU A 34 0.35 -9.09 -0.62
N TYR A 35 0.39 -8.48 0.57
CA TYR A 35 0.34 -9.22 1.82
C TYR A 35 -0.99 -9.95 1.99
N ARG A 36 -2.12 -9.29 1.70
CA ARG A 36 -3.46 -9.88 1.75
C ARG A 36 -3.62 -11.09 0.82
N GLN A 37 -2.92 -11.08 -0.32
CA GLN A 37 -2.91 -12.17 -1.29
C GLN A 37 -1.88 -13.27 -0.98
N ASP A 38 -1.27 -13.25 0.21
CA ASP A 38 -0.19 -14.16 0.64
C ASP A 38 1.02 -14.18 -0.32
N ARG A 39 1.22 -13.09 -1.09
CA ARG A 39 2.34 -12.97 -2.05
C ARG A 39 3.65 -12.55 -1.40
N ILE A 40 3.56 -11.79 -0.30
CA ILE A 40 4.70 -11.36 0.50
C ILE A 40 4.45 -11.67 1.98
N SER A 41 5.52 -11.95 2.72
CA SER A 41 5.42 -12.14 4.16
C SER A 41 5.30 -10.81 4.90
N HIS A 42 4.84 -10.86 6.16
CA HIS A 42 4.81 -9.70 7.05
C HIS A 42 6.19 -9.03 7.20
N SER A 43 7.28 -9.81 7.22
CA SER A 43 8.64 -9.26 7.29
C SER A 43 9.01 -8.50 6.01
N GLN A 44 8.65 -9.03 4.84
CA GLN A 44 8.89 -8.38 3.55
C GLN A 44 8.07 -7.09 3.40
N LEU A 45 6.81 -7.09 3.84
CA LEU A 45 5.97 -5.89 3.90
C LEU A 45 6.62 -4.81 4.74
N ARG A 46 7.06 -5.17 5.96
CA ARG A 46 7.71 -4.25 6.89
C ARG A 46 8.98 -3.65 6.30
N ASP A 47 9.83 -4.48 5.73
CA ASP A 47 11.11 -4.04 5.15
C ASP A 47 10.89 -3.15 3.92
N ALA A 48 9.86 -3.43 3.11
CA ALA A 48 9.49 -2.61 1.94
C ALA A 48 8.88 -1.25 2.33
N LEU A 49 8.11 -1.20 3.41
CA LEU A 49 7.53 0.03 3.94
C LEU A 49 8.53 0.84 4.78
N GLY A 50 9.56 0.20 5.33
CA GLY A 50 10.53 0.83 6.22
C GLY A 50 9.94 1.18 7.59
N VAL A 51 8.94 0.43 8.04
CA VAL A 51 8.18 0.68 9.28
C VAL A 51 8.50 -0.36 10.35
N SER A 52 8.08 -0.12 11.59
CA SER A 52 8.18 -1.12 12.66
C SER A 52 7.11 -2.21 12.54
N PHE A 53 7.24 -3.28 13.33
CA PHE A 53 6.25 -4.36 13.37
C PHE A 53 4.85 -3.86 13.73
N HIS A 54 4.74 -3.01 14.75
CA HIS A 54 3.47 -2.47 15.23
C HIS A 54 2.82 -1.53 14.21
N GLU A 55 3.63 -0.74 13.49
CA GLU A 55 3.14 0.12 12.41
C GLU A 55 2.62 -0.71 11.25
N ALA A 56 3.34 -1.75 10.84
CA ALA A 56 2.87 -2.68 9.80
C ALA A 56 1.55 -3.35 10.20
N GLU A 57 1.43 -3.85 11.44
CA GLU A 57 0.17 -4.43 11.94
C GLU A 57 -0.99 -3.44 11.90
N LYS A 58 -0.73 -2.19 12.31
CA LYS A 58 -1.75 -1.13 12.27
C LYS A 58 -2.20 -0.85 10.84
N LEU A 59 -1.26 -0.70 9.90
CA LEU A 59 -1.56 -0.50 8.48
C LEU A 59 -2.39 -1.65 7.92
N ILE A 60 -1.96 -2.89 8.16
CA ILE A 60 -2.69 -4.09 7.74
C ILE A 60 -4.14 -4.07 8.28
N LYS A 61 -4.33 -3.69 9.55
CA LYS A 61 -5.67 -3.58 10.16
C LYS A 61 -6.50 -2.43 9.58
N ASP A 62 -5.91 -1.26 9.41
CA ASP A 62 -6.57 -0.06 8.87
C ASP A 62 -7.06 -0.30 7.43
N HIS A 63 -6.33 -1.11 6.66
CA HIS A 63 -6.68 -1.53 5.30
C HIS A 63 -7.55 -2.81 5.23
N GLY A 64 -8.01 -3.35 6.37
CA GLY A 64 -8.90 -4.52 6.42
C GLY A 64 -8.24 -5.86 6.02
N ALA A 65 -6.91 -5.90 5.93
CA ALA A 65 -6.12 -7.11 5.66
C ALA A 65 -5.65 -7.81 6.95
N GLY A 66 -6.14 -7.37 8.11
CA GLY A 66 -5.84 -7.96 9.41
C GLY A 66 -6.34 -9.40 9.52
N HIS A 67 -5.51 -10.26 10.10
CA HIS A 67 -5.85 -11.67 10.39
C HIS A 67 -7.05 -11.84 11.35
N ASP A 68 -7.57 -10.72 11.89
CA ASP A 68 -8.77 -10.63 12.73
C ASP A 68 -10.08 -10.50 11.92
N PHE A 69 -10.04 -10.37 10.59
CA PHE A 69 -11.25 -10.42 9.77
C PHE A 69 -11.71 -11.89 9.60
N PRO A 70 -12.89 -12.28 10.13
CA PRO A 70 -13.42 -13.59 9.82
C PRO A 70 -13.79 -13.68 8.33
N PRO A 71 -13.75 -14.88 7.73
CA PRO A 71 -14.05 -15.11 6.32
C PRO A 71 -15.49 -14.75 5.92
#